data_AF-A0A9W9YSG8-F1
#
_entry.id   AF-A0A9W9YSG8-F1
#
_cell.length_a   1.000
_cell.length_b   1.000
_cell.length_c   1.000
_cell.angle_alpha   90.00
_cell.angle_beta   90.00
_cell.angle_gamma   90.00
#
_symmetry.space_group_name_H-M   'P 1'
#
loop_
_entity.id
_entity.type
_entity.pdbx_description
1 polymer ?
#
loop_
_entity_poly.entity_id
_entity_poly.type
_entity_poly.pdbx_seq_one_letter_code
_entity_poly.pdbx_strand_id
1 'polypeptide(L)'
;MLNVAYFSLDVNYLLIGVCISGFFGGFATTLLGVFSYISDITDKSQRTVRVAVLESMIFMGGTVGNLIGGQLVEHGGFMAAFGLCLGSNVLVIAYVSVILPESHFPEGNQERGWALVAVHNHLKASFQVLTKKRPRHQRLNLLVILFGILVFILIIFGGFNDTTVLYTKHSPRNFSPSMIGYFFAEVYSSKALILKWSDLSIAIIGAVTTVGFYVFLGFASASWMVFVVGLIAIGAGLPPPCLRSIVSKQVDASELGTTFALLGSLEVLETLIASIIFNNIYSATVEWLPGFSYFLMSGMCIIPIFLLVWLYVLERRSNPYEAMNTVVQSPDTESFFK
;
A
#
# COMPACT_ATOMS: atom_id res chain seq x y z
N MET A 1 2.20 24.85 4.05
CA MET A 1 3.21 25.94 4.04
C MET A 1 2.78 27.12 4.91
N LEU A 2 1.62 27.75 4.70
CA LEU A 2 1.17 28.91 5.50
C LEU A 2 1.17 28.67 7.01
N ASN A 3 0.49 27.62 7.49
CA ASN A 3 0.46 27.25 8.92
C ASN A 3 1.82 26.80 9.50
N VAL A 4 2.83 26.66 8.65
CA VAL A 4 4.18 26.25 9.05
C VAL A 4 5.12 27.47 9.10
N ALA A 5 4.89 28.47 8.23
CA ALA A 5 5.55 29.78 8.36
C ALA A 5 4.98 30.60 9.52
N TYR A 6 3.67 30.50 9.75
CA TYR A 6 2.97 31.28 10.74
C TYR A 6 2.24 30.33 11.69
N PHE A 7 2.93 29.91 12.76
CA PHE A 7 2.36 29.10 13.83
C PHE A 7 1.21 29.80 14.59
N SER A 8 1.02 31.10 14.37
CA SER A 8 -0.10 31.89 14.89
C SER A 8 -1.41 31.72 14.11
N LEU A 9 -1.38 31.07 12.93
CA LEU A 9 -2.59 30.79 12.15
C LEU A 9 -3.36 29.60 12.74
N ASP A 10 -4.68 29.67 12.63
CA ASP A 10 -5.56 28.58 13.07
C ASP A 10 -5.23 27.28 12.31
N VAL A 11 -5.17 26.17 13.04
CA VAL A 11 -4.97 24.82 12.52
C VAL A 11 -6.02 24.49 11.45
N ASN A 12 -7.22 25.07 11.53
CA ASN A 12 -8.31 24.94 10.56
C ASN A 12 -7.90 25.33 9.12
N TYR A 13 -6.91 26.22 8.92
CA TYR A 13 -6.41 26.55 7.58
C TYR A 13 -5.73 25.36 6.88
N LEU A 14 -5.29 24.34 7.62
CA LEU A 14 -4.81 23.08 7.03
C LEU A 14 -5.93 22.37 6.26
N LEU A 15 -7.18 22.46 6.75
CA LEU A 15 -8.33 21.81 6.12
C LEU A 15 -8.57 22.34 4.72
N ILE A 16 -8.34 23.63 4.47
CA ILE A 16 -8.48 24.23 3.13
C ILE A 16 -7.51 23.57 2.15
N GLY A 17 -6.24 23.41 2.53
CA GLY A 17 -5.24 22.75 1.69
C GLY A 17 -5.59 21.28 1.41
N VAL A 18 -6.05 20.56 2.43
CA VAL A 18 -6.48 19.16 2.30
C VAL A 18 -7.73 19.05 1.41
N CYS A 19 -8.71 19.95 1.56
CA CYS A 19 -9.90 19.99 0.72
C CYS A 19 -9.56 20.24 -0.75
N ILE A 20 -8.67 21.19 -1.04
CA ILE A 20 -8.19 21.43 -2.41
C ILE A 20 -7.48 20.19 -2.94
N SER A 21 -6.53 19.63 -2.18
CA SER A 21 -5.81 18.42 -2.59
C SER A 21 -6.76 17.24 -2.85
N GLY A 22 -7.79 17.07 -2.04
CA GLY A 22 -8.80 16.04 -2.19
C GLY A 22 -9.67 16.24 -3.43
N PHE A 23 -10.05 17.49 -3.73
CA PHE A 23 -10.84 17.81 -4.92
C PHE A 23 -10.10 17.51 -6.23
N PHE A 24 -8.77 17.68 -6.23
CA PHE A 24 -7.90 17.30 -7.34
C PHE A 24 -7.42 15.84 -7.29
N GLY A 25 -7.96 15.02 -6.38
CA GLY A 25 -7.75 13.57 -6.32
C GLY A 25 -6.53 13.09 -5.50
N GLY A 26 -5.59 13.99 -5.20
CA GLY A 26 -4.46 13.73 -4.30
C GLY A 26 -3.55 12.56 -4.72
N PHE A 27 -2.96 11.89 -3.72
CA PHE A 27 -2.01 10.80 -3.93
C PHE A 27 -2.60 9.62 -4.71
N ALA A 28 -3.86 9.26 -4.43
CA ALA A 28 -4.48 8.08 -5.03
C ALA A 28 -4.74 8.25 -6.53
N THR A 29 -5.10 9.43 -7.01
CA THR A 29 -5.24 9.69 -8.45
C THR A 29 -3.91 9.56 -9.18
N THR A 30 -2.82 10.02 -8.55
CA THR A 30 -1.47 9.87 -9.12
C THR A 30 -1.13 8.38 -9.22
N LEU A 31 -1.30 7.63 -8.13
CA LEU A 31 -1.03 6.20 -8.10
C LEU A 31 -1.88 5.42 -9.12
N LEU A 32 -3.19 5.70 -9.18
CA LEU A 32 -4.10 5.12 -10.17
C LEU A 32 -3.66 5.43 -11.61
N GLY A 33 -3.26 6.67 -11.89
CA GLY A 33 -2.73 7.07 -13.19
C GLY A 33 -1.52 6.25 -13.62
N VAL A 34 -0.54 6.07 -12.73
CA VAL A 34 0.66 5.28 -13.04
C VAL A 34 0.32 3.78 -13.22
N PHE A 35 -0.54 3.20 -12.37
CA PHE A 35 -0.97 1.81 -12.52
C PHE A 35 -1.76 1.57 -13.81
N SER A 36 -2.61 2.53 -14.20
CA SER A 36 -3.40 2.44 -15.43
C SER A 36 -2.48 2.53 -16.66
N TYR A 37 -1.58 3.51 -16.68
CA TYR A 37 -0.59 3.67 -17.73
C TYR A 37 0.27 2.41 -17.94
N ILE A 38 0.81 1.84 -16.85
CA ILE A 38 1.56 0.58 -16.94
C ILE A 38 0.68 -0.55 -17.45
N SER A 39 -0.58 -0.62 -17.03
CA SER A 39 -1.48 -1.69 -17.49
C SER A 39 -1.76 -1.63 -19.00
N ASP A 40 -1.77 -0.42 -19.58
CA ASP A 40 -2.00 -0.17 -21.00
C ASP A 40 -0.80 -0.59 -21.85
N ILE A 41 0.42 -0.23 -21.44
CA ILE A 41 1.64 -0.46 -22.23
C ILE A 41 2.31 -1.82 -21.99
N THR A 42 1.67 -2.70 -21.21
CA THR A 42 2.29 -3.96 -20.74
C THR A 42 1.47 -5.19 -21.09
N ASP A 43 2.14 -6.13 -21.76
CA ASP A 43 1.61 -7.44 -22.07
C ASP A 43 1.25 -8.25 -20.81
N LYS A 44 0.23 -9.10 -20.94
CA LYS A 44 -0.28 -9.92 -19.82
C LYS A 44 0.80 -10.76 -19.15
N SER A 45 1.78 -11.28 -19.91
CA SER A 45 2.86 -12.12 -19.40
C SER A 45 3.88 -11.36 -18.55
N GLN A 46 4.13 -10.08 -18.85
CA GLN A 46 5.11 -9.25 -18.14
C GLN A 46 4.48 -8.33 -17.09
N ARG A 47 3.16 -8.27 -17.03
CA ARG A 47 2.40 -7.35 -16.16
C ARG A 47 2.74 -7.49 -14.70
N THR A 48 2.84 -8.72 -14.18
CA THR A 48 3.22 -8.97 -12.78
C THR A 48 4.61 -8.40 -12.47
N VAL A 49 5.57 -8.58 -13.39
CA VAL A 49 6.94 -8.05 -13.20
C VAL A 49 6.93 -6.52 -13.19
N ARG A 50 6.20 -5.88 -14.11
CA ARG A 50 6.15 -4.41 -14.16
C ARG A 50 5.42 -3.79 -12.99
N VAL A 51 4.35 -4.41 -12.51
CA VAL A 51 3.67 -4.02 -11.27
C VAL A 51 4.62 -4.16 -10.07
N ALA A 52 5.40 -5.26 -9.99
CA ALA A 52 6.38 -5.44 -8.94
C ALA A 52 7.51 -4.39 -9.00
N VAL A 53 7.97 -4.00 -10.20
CA VAL A 53 8.94 -2.91 -10.37
C VAL A 53 8.37 -1.58 -9.88
N LEU A 54 7.12 -1.25 -10.24
CA LEU A 54 6.48 -0.03 -9.78
C LEU A 54 6.33 0.01 -8.26
N GLU A 55 5.87 -1.08 -7.63
CA GLU A 55 5.77 -1.18 -6.17
C GLU A 55 7.16 -1.05 -5.51
N SER A 56 8.20 -1.61 -6.12
CA SER A 56 9.59 -1.44 -5.66
C SER A 56 10.05 0.02 -5.76
N MET A 57 9.65 0.75 -6.80
CA MET A 57 9.93 2.19 -6.93
C MET A 57 9.23 3.01 -5.86
N ILE A 58 8.00 2.65 -5.47
CA ILE A 58 7.29 3.28 -4.35
C ILE A 58 8.07 3.07 -3.04
N PHE A 59 8.57 1.87 -2.79
CA PHE A 59 9.38 1.58 -1.60
C PHE A 59 10.71 2.33 -1.60
N MET A 60 11.44 2.36 -2.73
CA MET A 60 12.67 3.13 -2.85
C MET A 60 12.44 4.64 -2.66
N GLY A 61 11.37 5.17 -3.27
CA GLY A 61 10.95 6.56 -3.09
C GLY A 61 10.59 6.87 -1.64
N GLY A 62 9.89 5.95 -0.97
CA GLY A 62 9.60 6.01 0.46
C GLY A 62 10.87 6.01 1.31
N THR A 63 11.85 5.15 1.02
CA THR A 63 13.14 5.12 1.70
C THR A 63 13.85 6.46 1.59
N VAL A 64 14.12 6.92 0.37
CA VAL A 64 14.87 8.17 0.12
C VAL A 64 14.10 9.37 0.68
N GLY A 65 12.78 9.40 0.48
CA GLY A 65 11.91 10.45 0.99
C GLY A 65 11.92 10.56 2.51
N ASN A 66 11.88 9.44 3.23
CA ASN A 66 11.92 9.46 4.70
C ASN A 66 13.30 9.84 5.25
N LEU A 67 14.40 9.39 4.61
CA LEU A 67 15.76 9.79 5.00
C LEU A 67 15.96 11.30 4.88
N ILE A 68 15.64 11.85 3.70
CA ILE A 68 15.80 13.28 3.42
C ILE A 68 14.79 14.09 4.24
N GLY A 69 13.53 13.61 4.32
CA GLY A 69 12.46 14.28 5.04
C GLY A 69 12.74 14.44 6.54
N GLY A 70 13.20 13.37 7.20
CA GLY A 70 13.56 13.43 8.62
C GLY A 70 14.67 14.46 8.89
N GLN A 71 15.73 14.44 8.08
CA GLN A 71 16.87 15.35 8.17
C GLN A 71 16.48 16.81 7.89
N LEU A 72 15.66 17.04 6.87
CA LEU A 72 15.17 18.37 6.54
C LEU A 72 14.30 18.95 7.66
N VAL A 73 13.44 18.13 8.27
CA VAL A 73 12.60 18.59 9.37
C VAL A 73 13.44 18.89 10.62
N GLU A 74 14.46 18.09 10.92
CA GLU A 74 15.33 18.32 12.08
C GLU A 74 16.18 19.59 11.95
N HIS A 75 16.78 19.85 10.77
CA HIS A 75 17.73 20.95 10.60
C HIS A 75 17.14 22.19 9.91
N GLY A 76 16.24 22.00 8.94
CA GLY A 76 15.62 23.07 8.13
C GLY A 76 14.15 23.33 8.46
N GLY A 77 13.60 22.60 9.43
CA GLY A 77 12.19 22.65 9.79
C GLY A 77 11.25 22.14 8.70
N PHE A 78 9.96 22.16 9.00
CA PHE A 78 8.93 21.68 8.08
C PHE A 78 8.86 22.48 6.77
N MET A 79 9.26 23.75 6.75
CA MET A 79 9.25 24.56 5.52
C MET A 79 10.21 24.03 4.46
N ALA A 80 11.42 23.61 4.85
CA ALA A 80 12.38 23.03 3.92
C ALA A 80 11.83 21.73 3.30
N ALA A 81 11.20 20.87 4.12
CA ALA A 81 10.56 19.65 3.66
C ALA A 81 9.41 19.93 2.67
N PHE A 82 8.50 20.86 2.99
CA PHE A 82 7.42 21.24 2.07
C PHE A 82 7.95 21.87 0.78
N GLY A 83 9.03 22.66 0.86
CA GLY A 83 9.68 23.28 -0.30
C GLY A 83 10.21 22.24 -1.28
N LEU A 84 10.90 21.22 -0.77
CA LEU A 84 11.36 20.10 -1.58
C LEU A 84 10.19 19.34 -2.21
N CYS A 85 9.13 19.04 -1.46
CA CYS A 85 7.94 18.38 -1.98
C CYS A 85 7.30 19.18 -3.12
N LEU A 86 7.18 20.51 -2.98
CA LEU A 86 6.65 21.38 -4.03
C LEU A 86 7.53 21.34 -5.28
N GLY A 87 8.85 21.48 -5.13
CA GLY A 87 9.81 21.40 -6.24
C GLY A 87 9.72 20.07 -7.00
N SER A 88 9.67 18.96 -6.27
CA SER A 88 9.52 17.62 -6.85
C SER A 88 8.20 17.47 -7.63
N ASN A 89 7.07 17.99 -7.11
CA ASN A 89 5.79 17.95 -7.81
C ASN A 89 5.82 18.80 -9.11
N VAL A 90 6.47 19.97 -9.10
CA VAL A 90 6.64 20.78 -10.32
C VAL A 90 7.44 20.04 -11.37
N LEU A 91 8.52 19.34 -10.98
CA LEU A 91 9.31 18.52 -11.89
C LEU A 91 8.51 17.35 -12.46
N VAL A 92 7.67 16.69 -11.64
CA VAL A 92 6.77 15.62 -12.11
C VAL A 92 5.77 16.16 -13.13
N ILE A 93 5.15 17.32 -12.86
CA ILE A 93 4.20 17.94 -13.80
C ILE A 93 4.90 18.27 -15.13
N ALA A 94 6.11 18.83 -15.07
CA ALA A 94 6.90 19.14 -16.27
C ALA A 94 7.24 17.86 -17.07
N TYR A 95 7.66 16.79 -16.38
CA TYR A 95 7.94 15.50 -17.00
C TYR A 95 6.69 14.91 -17.69
N VAL A 96 5.56 14.85 -16.99
CA VAL A 96 4.31 14.31 -17.54
C VAL A 96 3.82 15.13 -18.73
N SER A 97 3.99 16.45 -18.69
CA SER A 97 3.48 17.35 -19.73
C SER A 97 4.34 17.39 -21.00
N VAL A 98 5.66 17.19 -20.88
CA VAL A 98 6.60 17.37 -22.00
C VAL A 98 7.17 16.05 -22.53
N ILE A 99 7.34 15.04 -21.66
CA ILE A 99 8.14 13.84 -21.96
C ILE A 99 7.27 12.58 -22.03
N LEU A 100 6.28 12.43 -21.14
CA LEU A 100 5.50 11.20 -21.06
C LEU A 100 4.57 11.05 -22.28
N PRO A 101 4.73 9.99 -23.11
CA PRO A 101 3.87 9.78 -24.26
C PRO A 101 2.50 9.23 -23.83
N GLU A 102 1.44 9.61 -24.55
CA GLU A 102 0.07 9.13 -24.35
C GLU A 102 -0.02 7.60 -24.52
N SER A 103 -0.65 6.89 -23.56
CA SER A 103 -0.73 5.41 -23.58
C SER A 103 -1.89 4.88 -24.40
N HIS A 104 -3.00 5.61 -24.44
CA HIS A 104 -4.24 5.09 -25.02
C HIS A 104 -4.99 6.17 -25.80
N PHE A 105 -5.09 5.97 -27.12
CA PHE A 105 -5.98 6.74 -27.97
C PHE A 105 -7.33 6.01 -28.06
N PRO A 106 -8.43 6.59 -27.55
CA PRO A 106 -9.73 5.93 -27.63
C PRO A 106 -10.16 5.71 -29.08
N GLU A 107 -10.29 4.44 -29.48
CA GLU A 107 -10.89 4.05 -30.76
C GLU A 107 -12.42 4.15 -30.67
N GLY A 108 -12.97 5.34 -30.93
CA GLY A 108 -14.41 5.52 -31.11
C GLY A 108 -14.96 6.86 -30.64
N ASN A 109 -16.20 7.14 -31.08
CA ASN A 109 -16.97 8.29 -30.66
C ASN A 109 -17.34 8.11 -29.17
N GLN A 110 -16.50 8.59 -28.25
CA GLN A 110 -16.89 8.70 -26.84
C GLN A 110 -18.16 9.54 -26.78
N GLU A 111 -19.26 8.94 -26.34
CA GLU A 111 -20.46 9.70 -26.05
C GLU A 111 -20.09 10.79 -25.04
N ARG A 112 -20.19 12.06 -25.45
CA ARG A 112 -20.08 13.24 -24.59
C ARG A 112 -21.26 13.27 -23.61
N GLY A 113 -21.33 12.28 -22.73
CA GLY A 113 -22.21 12.30 -21.58
C GLY A 113 -21.72 13.36 -20.59
N TRP A 114 -22.65 14.03 -19.92
CA TRP A 114 -22.30 14.93 -18.83
C TRP A 114 -21.46 14.20 -17.77
N ALA A 115 -20.53 14.90 -17.12
CA ALA A 115 -19.60 14.31 -16.14
C ALA A 115 -20.30 13.44 -15.07
N LEU A 116 -21.52 13.82 -14.65
CA LEU A 116 -22.32 13.07 -13.69
C LEU A 116 -22.81 11.72 -14.24
N VAL A 117 -23.15 11.64 -15.52
CA VAL A 117 -23.55 10.39 -16.19
C VAL A 117 -22.34 9.46 -16.31
N ALA A 118 -21.16 10.00 -16.61
CA ALA A 118 -19.91 9.24 -16.60
C ALA A 118 -19.61 8.68 -15.20
N VAL A 119 -19.70 9.49 -14.15
CA VAL A 119 -19.51 9.05 -12.76
C VAL A 119 -20.49 7.94 -12.38
N HIS A 120 -21.78 8.10 -12.70
CA HIS A 120 -22.79 7.06 -12.45
C HIS A 120 -22.44 5.75 -13.17
N ASN A 121 -22.03 5.82 -14.43
CA ASN A 121 -21.64 4.65 -15.22
C ASN A 121 -20.40 3.97 -14.65
N HIS A 122 -19.39 4.71 -14.18
CA HIS A 122 -18.20 4.15 -13.54
C HIS A 122 -18.50 3.51 -12.18
N LEU A 123 -19.36 4.13 -11.36
CA LEU A 123 -19.83 3.53 -10.11
C LEU A 123 -20.62 2.23 -10.37
N LYS A 124 -21.54 2.27 -11.34
CA LYS A 124 -22.30 1.10 -11.76
C LYS A 124 -21.39 -0.02 -12.28
N ALA A 125 -20.39 0.30 -13.10
CA ALA A 125 -19.39 -0.66 -13.57
C ALA A 125 -18.61 -1.27 -12.40
N SER A 126 -18.22 -0.46 -11.42
CA SER A 126 -17.51 -0.94 -10.21
C SER A 126 -18.36 -1.93 -9.40
N PHE A 127 -19.65 -1.61 -9.19
CA PHE A 127 -20.59 -2.53 -8.55
C PHE A 127 -20.87 -3.78 -9.38
N GLN A 128 -20.90 -3.66 -10.70
CA GLN A 128 -21.05 -4.79 -11.61
C GLN A 128 -19.87 -5.75 -11.53
N VAL A 129 -18.63 -5.25 -11.42
CA VAL A 129 -17.44 -6.10 -11.24
C VAL A 129 -17.56 -6.98 -9.97
N LEU A 130 -18.04 -6.41 -8.86
CA LEU A 130 -18.24 -7.15 -7.61
C LEU A 130 -19.41 -8.16 -7.65
N THR A 131 -20.40 -7.91 -8.52
CA THR A 131 -21.65 -8.69 -8.59
C THR A 131 -21.75 -9.65 -9.77
N LYS A 132 -20.88 -9.52 -10.77
CA LYS A 132 -20.82 -10.36 -11.97
C LYS A 132 -20.70 -11.84 -11.57
N LYS A 133 -21.57 -12.67 -12.12
CA LYS A 133 -21.45 -14.13 -11.99
C LYS A 133 -20.21 -14.58 -12.74
N ARG A 134 -19.25 -15.14 -12.02
CA ARG A 134 -18.03 -15.73 -12.57
C ARG A 134 -18.13 -17.26 -12.47
N PRO A 135 -17.55 -18.02 -13.41
CA PRO A 135 -17.54 -19.47 -13.33
C PRO A 135 -16.83 -19.94 -12.05
N ARG A 136 -17.35 -20.99 -11.41
CA ARG A 136 -16.80 -21.57 -10.16
C ARG A 136 -16.83 -20.58 -8.97
N HIS A 137 -16.16 -20.91 -7.87
CA HIS A 137 -15.98 -20.07 -6.68
C HIS A 137 -15.12 -18.81 -6.91
N GLN A 138 -14.83 -18.42 -8.16
CA GLN A 138 -13.94 -17.28 -8.49
C GLN A 138 -14.45 -15.93 -7.96
N ARG A 139 -15.77 -15.70 -7.94
CA ARG A 139 -16.34 -14.47 -7.36
C ARG A 139 -16.04 -14.37 -5.86
N LEU A 140 -16.18 -15.48 -5.12
CA LEU A 140 -15.87 -15.53 -3.70
C LEU A 140 -14.37 -15.29 -3.47
N ASN A 141 -13.51 -15.93 -4.27
CA ASN A 141 -12.06 -15.74 -4.18
C ASN A 141 -11.65 -14.27 -4.40
N LEU A 142 -12.22 -13.61 -5.42
CA LEU A 142 -11.97 -12.19 -5.67
C LEU A 142 -12.39 -11.32 -4.47
N LEU A 143 -13.60 -11.52 -3.94
CA LEU A 143 -14.10 -10.73 -2.80
C LEU A 143 -13.25 -10.93 -1.55
N VAL A 144 -12.81 -12.17 -1.28
CA VAL A 144 -11.93 -12.48 -0.16
C VAL A 144 -10.57 -11.80 -0.30
N ILE A 145 -10.00 -11.80 -1.51
CA ILE A 145 -8.71 -11.14 -1.78
C ILE A 145 -8.85 -9.62 -1.66
N LEU A 146 -9.90 -9.02 -2.23
CA LEU A 146 -10.17 -7.59 -2.11
C LEU A 146 -10.33 -7.17 -0.65
N PHE A 147 -11.11 -7.92 0.13
CA PHE A 147 -11.25 -7.70 1.56
C PHE A 147 -9.89 -7.78 2.28
N GLY A 148 -9.07 -8.78 1.95
CA GLY A 148 -7.73 -8.92 2.52
C GLY A 148 -6.83 -7.72 2.22
N ILE A 149 -6.84 -7.22 0.98
CA ILE A 149 -6.07 -6.03 0.59
C ILE A 149 -6.48 -4.82 1.43
N LEU A 150 -7.78 -4.56 1.56
CA LEU A 150 -8.31 -3.43 2.32
C LEU A 150 -7.86 -3.50 3.79
N VAL A 151 -8.00 -4.67 4.44
CA VAL A 151 -7.52 -4.86 5.82
C VAL A 151 -6.02 -4.56 5.95
N PHE A 152 -5.17 -4.97 5.00
CA PHE A 152 -3.76 -4.62 5.02
C PHE A 152 -3.51 -3.12 4.82
N ILE A 153 -4.23 -2.47 3.91
CA ILE A 153 -4.12 -1.04 3.65
C ILE A 153 -4.53 -0.23 4.88
N LEU A 154 -5.64 -0.57 5.53
CA LEU A 154 -6.11 0.02 6.79
C LEU A 154 -5.03 -0.01 7.87
N ILE A 155 -4.41 -1.18 8.04
CA ILE A 155 -3.37 -1.38 9.06
C ILE A 155 -2.09 -0.63 8.70
N ILE A 156 -1.69 -0.60 7.43
CA ILE A 156 -0.43 0.04 7.01
C ILE A 156 -0.53 1.57 7.03
N PHE A 157 -1.56 2.15 6.42
CA PHE A 157 -1.65 3.60 6.24
C PHE A 157 -2.18 4.31 7.49
N GLY A 158 -3.40 4.02 7.92
CA GLY A 158 -3.97 4.72 9.10
C GLY A 158 -3.51 4.13 10.42
N GLY A 159 -3.15 2.85 10.45
CA GLY A 159 -2.60 2.21 11.65
C GLY A 159 -1.13 2.56 11.86
N PHE A 160 -0.26 1.91 11.11
CA PHE A 160 1.18 1.96 11.31
C PHE A 160 1.77 3.34 11.02
N ASN A 161 1.53 3.96 9.86
CA ASN A 161 2.20 5.23 9.53
C ASN A 161 1.85 6.35 10.52
N ASP A 162 0.56 6.52 10.86
CA ASP A 162 0.13 7.59 11.77
C ASP A 162 0.49 7.30 13.23
N THR A 163 0.16 6.10 13.72
CA THR A 163 0.37 5.74 15.13
C THR A 163 1.86 5.65 15.45
N THR A 164 2.72 5.26 14.50
CA THR A 164 4.15 5.11 14.77
C THR A 164 4.86 6.42 15.02
N VAL A 165 4.45 7.51 14.36
CA VAL A 165 4.98 8.84 14.66
C VAL A 165 4.64 9.25 16.09
N LEU A 166 3.39 9.02 16.53
CA LEU A 166 2.97 9.32 17.91
C LEU A 166 3.66 8.40 18.94
N TYR A 167 3.80 7.12 18.60
CA TYR A 167 4.41 6.10 19.45
C TYR A 167 5.90 6.32 19.70
N THR A 168 6.65 6.69 18.65
CA THR A 168 8.09 6.92 18.74
C THR A 168 8.44 8.22 19.44
N LYS A 169 7.56 9.23 19.36
CA LYS A 169 7.69 10.49 20.12
C LYS A 169 7.36 10.36 21.60
N HIS A 170 6.48 9.42 21.97
CA HIS A 170 6.08 9.24 23.36
C HIS A 170 7.25 8.74 24.24
N SER A 171 7.32 9.25 25.48
CA SER A 171 8.31 8.82 26.48
C SER A 171 8.21 7.31 26.74
N PRO A 172 9.33 6.56 26.90
CA PRO A 172 10.72 7.00 27.03
C PRO A 172 11.49 7.12 25.70
N ARG A 173 10.89 6.82 24.55
CA ARG A 173 11.61 6.72 23.26
C ARG A 173 12.08 8.08 22.74
N ASN A 174 11.24 9.12 22.83
CA ASN A 174 11.56 10.51 22.50
C ASN A 174 12.34 10.69 21.18
N PHE A 175 11.89 10.05 20.09
CA PHE A 175 12.60 10.09 18.81
C PHE A 175 12.68 11.51 18.24
N SER A 176 13.86 11.89 17.76
CA SER A 176 14.00 13.10 16.94
C SER A 176 13.39 12.89 15.53
N PRO A 177 13.05 13.96 14.78
CA PRO A 177 12.50 13.82 13.44
C PRO A 177 13.36 12.97 12.50
N SER A 178 14.68 13.04 12.63
CA SER A 178 15.61 12.22 11.85
C SER A 178 15.57 10.75 12.26
N MET A 179 15.45 10.43 13.55
CA MET A 179 15.30 9.03 13.99
C MET A 179 14.02 8.41 13.45
N ILE A 180 12.93 9.17 13.40
CA ILE A 180 11.66 8.74 12.77
C ILE A 180 11.90 8.49 11.27
N GLY A 181 12.57 9.43 10.58
CA GLY A 181 12.93 9.28 9.18
C GLY A 181 13.79 8.05 8.89
N TYR A 182 14.79 7.77 9.74
CA TYR A 182 15.63 6.57 9.64
C TYR A 182 14.84 5.29 9.84
N PHE A 183 13.96 5.24 10.85
CA PHE A 183 13.13 4.07 11.11
C PHE A 183 12.18 3.78 9.93
N PHE A 184 11.46 4.79 9.43
CA PHE A 184 10.61 4.59 8.26
C PHE A 184 11.43 4.19 7.05
N ALA A 185 12.58 4.81 6.80
CA ALA A 185 13.45 4.45 5.69
C ALA A 185 13.94 3.00 5.74
N GLU A 186 14.28 2.51 6.93
CA GLU A 186 14.63 1.10 7.15
C GLU A 186 13.45 0.19 6.78
N VAL A 187 12.25 0.49 7.32
CA VAL A 187 11.02 -0.28 7.06
C VAL A 187 10.61 -0.24 5.58
N TYR A 188 10.82 0.86 4.87
CA TYR A 188 10.54 0.94 3.43
C TYR A 188 11.59 0.17 2.61
N SER A 189 12.86 0.20 3.02
CA SER A 189 13.95 -0.51 2.34
C SER A 189 13.78 -2.02 2.41
N SER A 190 13.39 -2.54 3.58
CA SER A 190 13.16 -3.97 3.77
C SER A 190 12.05 -4.52 2.87
N LYS A 191 11.07 -3.69 2.50
CA LYS A 191 9.94 -4.05 1.64
C LYS A 191 10.32 -4.15 0.16
N ALA A 192 11.45 -3.57 -0.26
CA ALA A 192 11.92 -3.60 -1.65
C ALA A 192 12.52 -4.96 -2.07
N LEU A 193 12.69 -5.90 -1.13
CA LEU A 193 13.23 -7.23 -1.41
C LEU A 193 12.20 -8.11 -2.13
N ILE A 194 12.43 -8.36 -3.42
CA ILE A 194 11.59 -9.25 -4.24
C ILE A 194 12.02 -10.71 -4.02
N LEU A 195 11.16 -11.52 -3.41
CA LEU A 195 11.36 -12.98 -3.28
C LEU A 195 10.75 -13.71 -4.49
N LYS A 196 11.51 -14.62 -5.11
CA LYS A 196 11.06 -15.41 -6.28
C LYS A 196 10.27 -16.67 -5.85
N TRP A 197 9.10 -16.52 -5.23
CA TRP A 197 8.19 -17.62 -4.87
C TRP A 197 6.77 -17.38 -5.42
N SER A 198 5.82 -18.28 -5.18
CA SER A 198 4.42 -18.11 -5.61
C SER A 198 3.74 -16.97 -4.85
N ASP A 199 3.01 -16.11 -5.58
CA ASP A 199 2.34 -14.90 -5.05
C ASP A 199 1.53 -15.18 -3.77
N LEU A 200 0.81 -16.30 -3.72
CA LEU A 200 -0.05 -16.65 -2.58
C LEU A 200 0.75 -17.13 -1.35
N SER A 201 1.81 -17.90 -1.54
CA SER A 201 2.67 -18.34 -0.43
C SER A 201 3.46 -17.15 0.14
N ILE A 202 3.93 -16.24 -0.72
CA ILE A 202 4.57 -14.99 -0.29
C ILE A 202 3.59 -14.15 0.52
N ALA A 203 2.34 -14.00 0.08
CA ALA A 203 1.33 -13.23 0.80
C ALA A 203 1.06 -13.80 2.21
N ILE A 204 0.97 -15.13 2.35
CA ILE A 204 0.75 -15.77 3.65
C ILE A 204 1.97 -15.60 4.57
N ILE A 205 3.18 -15.87 4.06
CA ILE A 205 4.42 -15.74 4.85
C ILE A 205 4.66 -14.29 5.26
N GLY A 206 4.43 -13.37 4.32
CA GLY A 206 4.47 -11.93 4.57
C GLY A 206 3.51 -11.55 5.68
N ALA A 207 2.24 -11.95 5.57
CA ALA A 207 1.22 -11.66 6.57
C ALA A 207 1.54 -12.22 7.97
N VAL A 208 2.06 -13.45 8.07
CA VAL A 208 2.50 -14.03 9.36
C VAL A 208 3.66 -13.26 9.96
N THR A 209 4.62 -12.85 9.12
CA THR A 209 5.76 -12.03 9.55
C THR A 209 5.28 -10.64 10.01
N THR A 210 4.26 -10.07 9.36
CA THR A 210 3.60 -8.81 9.77
C THR A 210 3.02 -8.89 11.18
N VAL A 211 2.44 -10.03 11.56
CA VAL A 211 1.93 -10.24 12.93
C VAL A 211 3.08 -10.17 13.92
N GLY A 212 4.18 -10.89 13.67
CA GLY A 212 5.37 -10.85 14.51
C GLY A 212 5.98 -9.45 14.62
N PHE A 213 6.06 -8.73 13.50
CA PHE A 213 6.48 -7.34 13.42
C PHE A 213 5.67 -6.43 14.35
N TYR A 214 4.33 -6.46 14.26
CA TYR A 214 3.47 -5.61 15.10
C TYR A 214 3.49 -6.02 16.58
N VAL A 215 3.53 -7.31 16.88
CA VAL A 215 3.63 -7.80 18.27
C VAL A 215 4.92 -7.30 18.90
N PHE A 216 6.05 -7.44 18.21
CA PHE A 216 7.35 -6.98 18.73
C PHE A 216 7.37 -5.45 18.88
N LEU A 217 6.81 -4.72 17.92
CA LEU A 217 6.69 -3.26 18.00
C LEU A 217 5.84 -2.82 19.19
N GLY A 218 4.75 -3.54 19.50
CA GLY A 218 3.92 -3.29 20.68
C GLY A 218 4.70 -3.38 22.00
N PHE A 219 5.66 -4.31 22.09
CA PHE A 219 6.54 -4.46 23.26
C PHE A 219 7.78 -3.56 23.25
N ALA A 220 8.00 -2.73 22.22
CA ALA A 220 9.22 -1.95 22.05
C ALA A 220 9.30 -0.78 23.05
N SER A 221 9.89 -1.02 24.22
CA SER A 221 10.06 0.00 25.27
C SER A 221 11.25 0.93 25.02
N ALA A 222 12.28 0.47 24.31
CA ALA A 222 13.51 1.22 24.06
C ALA A 222 13.71 1.53 22.56
N SER A 223 14.47 2.59 22.27
CA SER A 223 14.70 3.07 20.90
C SER A 223 15.35 2.02 19.99
N TRP A 224 16.31 1.26 20.51
CA TRP A 224 16.97 0.19 19.76
C TRP A 224 15.99 -0.93 19.36
N MET A 225 14.97 -1.22 20.17
CA MET A 225 13.98 -2.26 19.86
C MET A 225 13.17 -1.89 18.63
N VAL A 226 12.87 -0.60 18.44
CA VAL A 226 12.14 -0.09 17.28
C VAL A 226 12.97 -0.27 16.00
N PHE A 227 14.28 -0.06 16.03
CA PHE A 227 15.15 -0.34 14.87
C PHE A 227 15.27 -1.84 14.59
N VAL A 228 15.35 -2.70 15.61
CA VAL A 228 15.35 -4.17 15.39
C VAL A 228 14.07 -4.64 14.68
N VAL A 229 12.93 -4.00 14.94
CA VAL A 229 11.67 -4.27 14.24
C VAL A 229 11.75 -3.93 12.75
N GLY A 230 12.51 -2.91 12.37
CA GLY A 230 12.74 -2.54 10.96
C GLY A 230 13.33 -3.70 10.15
N LEU A 231 14.26 -4.47 10.73
CA LEU A 231 14.83 -5.67 10.09
C LEU A 231 13.79 -6.78 9.87
N ILE A 232 12.81 -6.91 10.76
CA ILE A 232 11.72 -7.91 10.68
C ILE A 232 10.65 -7.47 9.67
N ALA A 233 10.67 -6.21 9.21
CA ALA A 233 9.66 -5.63 8.34
C ALA A 233 9.67 -6.15 6.89
N ILE A 234 10.62 -7.03 6.51
CA ILE A 234 10.70 -7.64 5.16
C ILE A 234 9.36 -8.25 4.76
N GLY A 235 8.67 -8.94 5.67
CA GLY A 235 7.38 -9.55 5.37
C GLY A 235 6.19 -8.59 5.33
N ALA A 236 6.31 -7.42 5.98
CA ALA A 236 5.19 -6.49 6.16
C ALA A 236 4.74 -5.77 4.89
N GLY A 237 5.61 -5.66 3.87
CA GLY A 237 5.28 -5.00 2.61
C GLY A 237 4.82 -5.91 1.48
N LEU A 238 4.95 -7.23 1.64
CA LEU A 238 4.72 -8.19 0.57
C LEU A 238 3.23 -8.51 0.28
N PRO A 239 2.31 -8.53 1.27
CA PRO A 239 0.94 -8.95 0.99
C PRO A 239 0.18 -8.06 -0.01
N PRO A 240 0.14 -6.72 0.10
CA PRO A 240 -0.60 -5.88 -0.85
C PRO A 240 -0.21 -6.06 -2.34
N PRO A 241 1.08 -6.02 -2.74
CA PRO A 241 1.44 -6.19 -4.15
C PRO A 241 1.16 -7.61 -4.66
N CYS A 242 1.38 -8.65 -3.84
CA CYS A 242 1.04 -10.03 -4.21
C CYS A 242 -0.46 -10.20 -4.43
N LEU A 243 -1.30 -9.64 -3.54
CA LEU A 243 -2.74 -9.71 -3.68
C LEU A 243 -3.24 -8.90 -4.89
N ARG A 244 -2.68 -7.70 -5.15
CA ARG A 244 -2.96 -6.93 -6.37
C ARG A 244 -2.59 -7.70 -7.65
N SER A 245 -1.46 -8.41 -7.65
CA SER A 245 -1.07 -9.32 -8.75
C SER A 245 -2.11 -10.42 -8.96
N ILE A 246 -2.58 -11.07 -7.89
CA ILE A 246 -3.60 -12.12 -7.99
C ILE A 246 -4.94 -11.55 -8.52
N VAL A 247 -5.38 -10.38 -8.02
CA VAL A 247 -6.58 -9.69 -8.55
C VAL A 247 -6.42 -9.43 -10.05
N SER A 248 -5.25 -8.99 -10.50
CA SER A 248 -5.00 -8.70 -11.92
C SER A 248 -5.09 -9.93 -12.83
N LYS A 249 -4.85 -11.14 -12.30
CA LYS A 249 -4.95 -12.41 -13.02
C LYS A 249 -6.37 -13.00 -13.01
N GLN A 250 -7.21 -12.62 -12.05
CA GLN A 250 -8.59 -13.13 -11.91
C GLN A 250 -9.65 -12.27 -12.61
N VAL A 251 -9.29 -11.07 -13.05
CA VAL A 251 -10.19 -10.09 -13.67
C VAL A 251 -9.89 -9.98 -15.17
N ASP A 252 -10.94 -9.83 -15.98
CA ASP A 252 -10.82 -9.63 -17.42
C ASP A 252 -10.11 -8.29 -17.74
N ALA A 253 -9.43 -8.21 -18.90
CA ALA A 253 -8.70 -7.00 -19.28
C ALA A 253 -9.58 -5.73 -19.35
N SER A 254 -10.87 -5.89 -19.70
CA SER A 254 -11.86 -4.80 -19.74
C SER A 254 -12.34 -4.34 -18.36
N GLU A 255 -12.20 -5.18 -17.32
CA GLU A 255 -12.64 -4.89 -15.96
C GLU A 255 -11.49 -4.48 -15.03
N LEU A 256 -10.25 -4.62 -15.51
CA LEU A 256 -9.04 -4.45 -14.71
C LEU A 256 -8.89 -3.01 -14.20
N GLY A 257 -8.99 -2.02 -15.10
CA GLY A 257 -8.91 -0.60 -14.75
C GLY A 257 -10.01 -0.21 -13.76
N THR A 258 -11.23 -0.67 -13.99
CA THR A 258 -12.37 -0.47 -13.07
C THR A 258 -12.12 -1.08 -11.69
N THR A 259 -11.49 -2.27 -11.63
CA THR A 259 -11.17 -2.94 -10.35
C THR A 259 -10.11 -2.18 -9.56
N PHE A 260 -9.04 -1.72 -10.21
CA PHE A 260 -8.01 -0.92 -9.55
C PHE A 260 -8.50 0.48 -9.18
N ALA A 261 -9.38 1.08 -9.97
CA ALA A 261 -10.05 2.33 -9.61
C ALA A 261 -10.95 2.15 -8.37
N LEU A 262 -11.69 1.05 -8.29
CA LEU A 262 -12.46 0.70 -7.09
C LEU A 262 -11.55 0.50 -5.87
N LEU A 263 -10.45 -0.24 -6.02
CA LEU A 263 -9.50 -0.45 -4.94
C LEU A 263 -8.89 0.87 -4.45
N GLY A 264 -8.44 1.74 -5.36
CA GLY A 264 -7.85 3.03 -5.02
C GLY A 264 -8.84 3.99 -4.36
N SER A 265 -10.11 3.99 -4.79
CA SER A 265 -11.15 4.82 -4.15
C SER A 265 -11.50 4.34 -2.75
N LEU A 266 -11.57 3.02 -2.53
CA LEU A 266 -11.76 2.44 -1.20
C LEU A 266 -10.53 2.69 -0.31
N GLU A 267 -9.32 2.60 -0.83
CA GLU A 267 -8.07 2.89 -0.12
C GLU A 267 -8.06 4.33 0.43
N VAL A 268 -8.46 5.33 -0.37
CA VAL A 268 -8.57 6.72 0.11
C VAL A 268 -9.58 6.85 1.26
N LEU A 269 -10.77 6.30 1.10
CA LEU A 269 -11.81 6.35 2.14
C LEU A 269 -11.35 5.64 3.41
N GLU A 270 -10.68 4.51 3.25
CA GLU A 270 -10.17 3.69 4.33
C GLU A 270 -9.04 4.38 5.08
N THR A 271 -8.12 5.06 4.40
CA THR A 271 -7.05 5.82 5.09
C THR A 271 -7.62 6.86 6.04
N LEU A 272 -8.68 7.59 5.64
CA LEU A 272 -9.34 8.56 6.51
C LEU A 272 -9.98 7.90 7.75
N ILE A 273 -10.74 6.82 7.53
CA ILE A 273 -11.41 6.09 8.61
C ILE A 273 -10.37 5.48 9.57
N ALA A 274 -9.31 4.89 9.01
CA ALA A 274 -8.25 4.25 9.76
C ALA A 274 -7.49 5.24 10.65
N SER A 275 -7.11 6.41 10.12
CA SER A 275 -6.47 7.47 10.91
C SER A 275 -7.34 7.92 12.09
N ILE A 276 -8.65 8.09 11.87
CA ILE A 276 -9.58 8.47 12.95
C ILE A 276 -9.65 7.37 14.01
N ILE A 277 -9.77 6.11 13.61
CA ILE A 277 -9.89 4.99 14.54
C ILE A 277 -8.59 4.81 15.34
N PHE A 278 -7.45 4.65 14.67
CA PHE A 278 -6.20 4.30 15.33
C PHE A 278 -5.61 5.44 16.14
N ASN A 279 -5.72 6.71 15.70
CA ASN A 279 -5.24 7.84 16.51
C ASN A 279 -6.06 8.03 17.77
N ASN A 280 -7.39 7.83 17.72
CA ASN A 280 -8.24 7.89 18.91
C ASN A 280 -7.98 6.71 19.84
N ILE A 281 -7.88 5.49 19.32
CA ILE A 281 -7.53 4.30 20.11
C ILE A 281 -6.17 4.49 20.77
N TYR A 282 -5.17 4.95 20.02
CA TYR A 282 -3.84 5.20 20.55
C TYR A 282 -3.87 6.25 21.66
N SER A 283 -4.53 7.40 21.43
CA SER A 283 -4.64 8.46 22.43
C SER A 283 -5.34 8.00 23.70
N ALA A 284 -6.37 7.15 23.59
CA ALA A 284 -7.07 6.59 24.74
C ALA A 284 -6.29 5.48 25.47
N THR A 285 -5.30 4.87 24.83
CA THR A 285 -4.60 3.70 25.36
C THR A 285 -3.14 3.95 25.74
N VAL A 286 -2.56 5.06 25.30
CA VAL A 286 -1.16 5.38 25.50
C VAL A 286 -0.73 5.45 26.97
N GLU A 287 -1.62 5.87 27.88
CA GLU A 287 -1.28 6.02 29.31
C GLU A 287 -1.09 4.67 30.03
N TRP A 288 -1.84 3.64 29.66
CA TRP A 288 -1.78 2.32 30.31
C TRP A 288 -0.96 1.32 29.49
N LEU A 289 -1.12 1.30 28.17
CA LEU A 289 -0.41 0.40 27.28
C LEU A 289 -0.13 1.07 25.92
N PRO A 290 1.01 1.78 25.77
CA PRO A 290 1.41 2.42 24.52
C PRO A 290 1.42 1.46 23.30
N GLY A 291 1.67 0.17 23.54
CA GLY A 291 1.71 -0.86 22.50
C GLY A 291 0.35 -1.38 22.02
N PHE A 292 -0.76 -0.98 22.67
CA PHE A 292 -2.08 -1.59 22.45
C PHE A 292 -2.53 -1.54 20.99
N SER A 293 -2.36 -0.38 20.32
CA SER A 293 -2.74 -0.22 18.92
C SER A 293 -2.05 -1.24 18.00
N TYR A 294 -0.80 -1.62 18.28
CA TYR A 294 -0.10 -2.63 17.47
C TYR A 294 -0.56 -4.05 17.78
N PHE A 295 -0.93 -4.35 19.03
CA PHE A 295 -1.55 -5.64 19.35
C PHE A 295 -2.90 -5.78 18.63
N LEU A 296 -3.71 -4.71 18.61
CA LEU A 296 -4.96 -4.68 17.85
C LEU A 296 -4.71 -4.92 16.35
N MET A 297 -3.76 -4.22 15.74
CA MET A 297 -3.36 -4.43 14.34
C MET A 297 -2.93 -5.88 14.08
N SER A 298 -2.13 -6.46 14.98
CA SER A 298 -1.68 -7.84 14.86
C SER A 298 -2.85 -8.84 14.89
N GLY A 299 -3.85 -8.59 15.74
CA GLY A 299 -5.09 -9.38 15.80
C GLY A 299 -5.93 -9.24 14.53
N MET A 300 -6.03 -8.03 13.99
CA MET A 300 -6.74 -7.78 12.73
C MET A 300 -6.07 -8.48 11.54
N CYS A 301 -4.74 -8.61 11.52
CA CYS A 301 -4.01 -9.37 10.50
C CYS A 301 -4.31 -10.88 10.49
N ILE A 302 -4.81 -11.46 11.59
CA ILE A 302 -5.14 -12.89 11.66
C ILE A 302 -6.31 -13.23 10.72
N ILE A 303 -7.26 -12.31 10.55
CA ILE A 303 -8.44 -12.50 9.69
C ILE A 303 -8.04 -12.72 8.22
N PRO A 304 -7.27 -11.82 7.56
CA PRO A 304 -6.83 -12.05 6.19
C PRO A 304 -5.88 -13.26 6.08
N ILE A 305 -5.06 -13.57 7.10
CA ILE A 305 -4.24 -14.80 7.08
C ILE A 305 -5.12 -16.04 6.96
N PHE A 306 -6.15 -16.16 7.82
CA PHE A 306 -7.07 -17.29 7.80
C PHE A 306 -7.76 -17.42 6.43
N LEU A 307 -8.22 -16.30 5.88
CA LEU A 307 -8.87 -16.25 4.58
C LEU A 307 -7.93 -16.64 3.43
N LEU A 308 -6.67 -16.20 3.45
CA LEU A 308 -5.67 -16.54 2.44
C LEU A 308 -5.25 -18.01 2.52
N VAL A 309 -5.09 -18.55 3.73
CA VAL A 309 -4.81 -19.98 3.94
C VAL A 309 -6.00 -20.83 3.46
N TRP A 310 -7.23 -20.41 3.75
CA TRP A 310 -8.42 -21.06 3.24
C TRP A 310 -8.44 -21.10 1.70
N LEU A 311 -8.13 -19.98 1.05
CA LEU A 311 -8.00 -19.92 -0.41
C LEU A 311 -6.89 -20.84 -0.94
N TYR A 312 -5.74 -20.86 -0.28
CA TYR A 312 -4.61 -21.73 -0.65
C TYR A 312 -4.99 -23.22 -0.61
N VAL A 313 -5.71 -23.65 0.44
CA VAL A 313 -6.19 -25.03 0.56
C VAL A 313 -7.23 -25.36 -0.51
N LEU A 314 -8.15 -24.43 -0.82
CA LEU A 314 -9.13 -24.62 -1.88
C LEU A 314 -8.47 -24.73 -3.25
N GLU A 315 -7.50 -23.87 -3.54
CA GLU A 315 -6.78 -23.88 -4.82
C GLU A 315 -6.03 -25.21 -5.03
N ARG A 316 -5.30 -25.69 -4.02
CA ARG A 316 -4.64 -27.00 -4.03
C ARG A 316 -5.62 -28.17 -4.21
N ARG A 317 -6.78 -28.13 -3.56
CA ARG A 317 -7.82 -29.18 -3.73
C ARG A 317 -8.45 -29.14 -5.13
N SER A 318 -8.47 -27.98 -5.74
CA SER A 318 -9.15 -27.73 -7.02
C SER A 318 -8.30 -28.05 -8.26
N ASN A 319 -6.97 -28.06 -8.11
CA ASN A 319 -5.96 -28.33 -9.15
C ASN A 319 -4.85 -29.29 -8.63
N PRO A 320 -5.16 -30.57 -8.35
CA PRO A 320 -4.16 -31.54 -7.86
C PRO A 320 -2.99 -31.78 -8.84
N TYR A 321 -3.16 -31.51 -10.13
CA TYR A 321 -2.15 -31.74 -11.18
C TYR A 321 -1.04 -30.65 -11.24
N GLU A 322 -1.32 -29.39 -10.86
CA GLU A 322 -0.28 -28.33 -10.78
C GLU A 322 0.60 -28.45 -9.52
N ALA A 323 0.03 -28.97 -8.43
CA ALA A 323 0.76 -29.25 -7.19
C ALA A 323 1.82 -30.36 -7.37
N MET A 324 1.60 -31.26 -8.34
CA MET A 324 2.55 -32.33 -8.67
C MET A 324 3.72 -31.80 -9.51
N ASN A 325 3.49 -30.83 -10.40
CA ASN A 325 4.55 -30.22 -11.23
C ASN A 325 5.46 -29.24 -10.46
N THR A 326 4.95 -28.59 -9.39
CA THR A 326 5.75 -27.71 -8.54
C THR A 326 6.71 -28.46 -7.62
N VAL A 327 6.43 -29.72 -7.27
CA VAL A 327 7.37 -30.59 -6.54
C VAL A 327 8.45 -31.16 -7.46
N VAL A 328 8.17 -31.33 -8.76
CA VAL A 328 9.15 -31.84 -9.74
C VAL A 328 10.15 -30.77 -10.19
N GLN A 329 9.87 -29.48 -9.97
CA GLN A 329 10.75 -28.36 -10.32
C GLN A 329 11.59 -27.81 -9.16
N SER A 330 11.70 -28.51 -8.02
CA SER A 330 12.77 -28.21 -7.05
C SER A 330 14.12 -28.60 -7.68
N PRO A 331 15.05 -27.67 -7.91
CA PRO A 331 16.35 -28.00 -8.50
C PRO A 331 17.26 -28.58 -7.41
N ASP A 332 17.02 -29.82 -7.04
CA ASP A 332 18.01 -30.60 -6.31
C ASP A 332 18.80 -31.45 -7.31
N THR A 333 20.11 -31.20 -7.33
CA THR A 333 21.17 -32.10 -7.83
C THR A 333 21.21 -32.39 -9.33
N GLU A 334 21.68 -31.46 -10.16
CA GLU A 334 22.39 -31.87 -11.40
C GLU A 334 23.40 -30.87 -12.02
N SER A 335 23.61 -29.66 -11.48
CA SER A 335 24.58 -28.70 -12.05
C SER A 335 25.88 -28.52 -11.26
N PHE A 336 26.21 -29.43 -10.33
CA PHE A 336 27.51 -29.40 -9.61
C PHE A 336 28.71 -29.93 -10.42
N PHE A 337 28.51 -30.34 -11.67
CA PHE A 337 29.60 -30.64 -12.61
C PHE A 337 29.19 -30.26 -14.04
N LYS A 338 29.43 -29.00 -14.42
CA LYS A 338 29.99 -28.62 -15.73
C LYS A 338 30.33 -27.14 -15.80
#